data_AF-A0A803M237-F1
#
_entry.id   AF-A0A803M237-F1
#
_cell.length_a   1.000
_cell.length_b   1.000
_cell.length_c   1.000
_cell.angle_alpha   90.00
_cell.angle_beta   90.00
_cell.angle_gamma   90.00
#
_symmetry.space_group_name_H-M   'P 1'
#
loop_
_entity.id
_entity.type
_entity.pdbx_description
1 polymer ?
#
loop_
_entity_poly.entity_id
_entity_poly.type
_entity_poly.pdbx_seq_one_letter_code
_entity_poly.pdbx_strand_id
1 'polypeptide(L)'
;MMNLNRVIVDLESESAWVEGGATLGELYSAIAAHSSYYGFPAGLGPTVGVSGHFSGGGIGVLGRKYGLSADNMLDVGLIDAEGRVMGRAEMGEEIFWALRGGGGGNFGVVYGWKVQLVHVPKGTSKQVYVTFKGLYLGSRLEAMSNVNQRYLELEISEEEYLEMSWIESVLYFSGLPKGKGALEMVAIEPMGLLLLDPYGEEDDENRILSWIRKVYDYMTPFVASNPRAAYVNYIDLDLGTIDFTDKDEDTDKKARVWGEKYFLGNYDRLVKVKTIIDQQNVFNHIQGIPSSSVQYHDEL
;
A
#
# COMPACT_ATOMS: atom_id res chain seq x y z
N MET A 1 -14.46 -5.56 -4.30
CA MET A 1 -14.92 -4.84 -5.50
C MET A 1 -14.37 -5.44 -6.80
N MET A 2 -14.06 -6.75 -6.87
CA MET A 2 -13.27 -7.35 -7.95
C MET A 2 -13.87 -7.22 -9.37
N ASN A 3 -15.19 -7.03 -9.48
CA ASN A 3 -15.87 -6.83 -10.78
C ASN A 3 -15.91 -5.37 -11.26
N LEU A 4 -15.37 -4.43 -10.48
CA LEU A 4 -15.20 -3.02 -10.83
C LEU A 4 -13.69 -2.75 -11.00
N ASN A 5 -13.11 -3.25 -12.09
CA ASN A 5 -11.67 -3.23 -12.34
C ASN A 5 -11.29 -2.58 -13.69
N ARG A 6 -12.20 -1.83 -14.33
CA ARG A 6 -11.87 -1.15 -15.59
C ARG A 6 -10.89 -0.02 -15.38
N VAL A 7 -9.99 0.14 -16.36
CA VAL A 7 -9.01 1.23 -16.43
C VAL A 7 -9.18 1.93 -17.77
N ILE A 8 -9.48 3.22 -17.75
CA ILE A 8 -9.70 4.06 -18.93
C ILE A 8 -8.61 5.12 -18.95
N VAL A 9 -7.70 5.00 -19.92
CA VAL A 9 -6.55 5.92 -20.08
C VAL A 9 -6.91 6.99 -21.10
N ASP A 10 -6.66 8.25 -20.75
CA ASP A 10 -6.81 9.40 -21.64
C ASP A 10 -5.50 10.19 -21.68
N LEU A 11 -4.78 10.08 -22.79
CA LEU A 11 -3.50 10.75 -22.99
C LEU A 11 -3.65 12.23 -23.36
N GLU A 12 -4.82 12.70 -23.77
CA GLU A 12 -5.05 14.12 -24.06
C GLU A 12 -5.10 14.91 -22.75
N SER A 13 -5.76 14.37 -21.72
CA SER A 13 -5.78 14.92 -20.37
C SER A 13 -4.67 14.40 -19.46
N GLU A 14 -3.76 13.56 -19.98
CA GLU A 14 -2.70 12.89 -19.23
C GLU A 14 -3.21 12.19 -17.96
N SER A 15 -4.39 11.59 -18.02
CA SER A 15 -5.06 11.03 -16.85
C SER A 15 -5.60 9.62 -17.10
N ALA A 16 -6.00 8.93 -16.03
CA ALA A 16 -6.75 7.69 -16.13
C ALA A 16 -7.85 7.62 -15.08
N TRP A 17 -9.01 7.07 -15.47
CA TRP A 17 -10.02 6.61 -14.53
C TRP A 17 -9.79 5.13 -14.22
N VAL A 18 -9.69 4.81 -12.94
CA VAL A 18 -9.32 3.48 -12.44
C VAL A 18 -10.41 3.04 -11.46
N GLU A 19 -11.20 2.02 -11.82
CA GLU A 19 -12.22 1.49 -10.92
C GLU A 19 -11.60 0.83 -9.68
N GLY A 20 -12.30 0.91 -8.55
CA GLY A 20 -11.71 0.69 -7.23
C GLY A 20 -11.28 -0.74 -6.92
N GLY A 21 -11.73 -1.71 -7.71
CA GLY A 21 -11.34 -3.12 -7.66
C GLY A 21 -10.17 -3.50 -8.55
N ALA A 22 -9.66 -2.57 -9.39
CA ALA A 22 -8.47 -2.82 -10.19
C ALA A 22 -7.23 -3.03 -9.31
N THR A 23 -6.25 -3.71 -9.87
CA THR A 23 -4.93 -3.92 -9.29
C THR A 23 -3.91 -2.96 -9.90
N LEU A 24 -2.78 -2.76 -9.22
CA LEU A 24 -1.67 -1.96 -9.75
C LEU A 24 -1.16 -2.53 -11.08
N GLY A 25 -1.12 -3.85 -11.24
CA GLY A 25 -0.72 -4.51 -12.48
C GLY A 25 -1.65 -4.22 -13.65
N GLU A 26 -2.97 -4.23 -13.44
CA GLU A 26 -3.96 -3.85 -14.46
C GLU A 26 -3.81 -2.37 -14.85
N LEU A 27 -3.60 -1.47 -13.88
CA LEU A 27 -3.33 -0.06 -14.15
C LEU A 27 -2.06 0.14 -14.99
N TYR A 28 -0.95 -0.48 -14.59
CA TYR A 28 0.31 -0.36 -15.33
C TYR A 28 0.21 -0.94 -16.74
N SER A 29 -0.43 -2.10 -16.89
CA SER A 29 -0.65 -2.74 -18.19
C SER A 29 -1.50 -1.85 -19.10
N ALA A 30 -2.57 -1.25 -18.59
CA ALA A 30 -3.41 -0.33 -19.34
C ALA A 30 -2.62 0.92 -19.78
N ILE A 31 -1.84 1.55 -18.91
CA ILE A 31 -1.02 2.71 -19.27
C ILE A 31 0.01 2.33 -20.35
N ALA A 32 0.72 1.21 -20.16
CA ALA A 32 1.76 0.74 -21.09
C ALA A 32 1.21 0.39 -22.48
N ALA A 33 -0.04 -0.09 -22.56
CA ALA A 33 -0.72 -0.36 -23.83
C ALA A 33 -1.01 0.92 -24.63
N HIS A 34 -1.12 2.07 -23.95
CA HIS A 34 -1.40 3.37 -24.58
C HIS A 34 -0.13 4.20 -24.82
N SER A 35 0.88 4.10 -23.95
CA SER A 35 2.09 4.90 -24.04
C SER A 35 3.32 4.22 -23.45
N SER A 36 4.48 4.46 -24.08
CA SER A 36 5.79 4.05 -23.58
C SER A 36 6.51 5.14 -22.76
N TYR A 37 5.86 6.26 -22.48
CA TYR A 37 6.45 7.43 -21.82
C TYR A 37 5.56 8.03 -20.73
N TYR A 38 4.45 7.37 -20.40
CA TYR A 38 3.69 7.64 -19.17
C TYR A 38 3.77 6.45 -18.22
N GLY A 39 3.65 6.75 -16.93
CA GLY A 39 3.54 5.78 -15.84
C GLY A 39 2.71 6.36 -14.70
N PHE A 40 2.68 5.67 -13.57
CA PHE A 40 2.00 6.13 -12.36
C PHE A 40 2.83 5.77 -11.10
N PRO A 41 3.03 6.70 -10.14
CA PRO A 41 3.83 6.43 -8.95
C PRO A 41 3.05 5.62 -7.91
N ALA A 42 3.20 4.30 -7.97
CA ALA A 42 2.59 3.37 -7.01
C ALA A 42 3.54 2.18 -6.69
N GLY A 43 3.07 1.30 -5.82
CA GLY A 43 3.82 0.14 -5.32
C GLY A 43 4.23 -0.87 -6.39
N LEU A 44 5.18 -1.74 -6.02
CA LEU A 44 5.71 -2.76 -6.93
C LEU A 44 4.86 -4.03 -7.02
N GLY A 45 4.04 -4.32 -6.02
CA GLY A 45 3.21 -5.53 -5.98
C GLY A 45 2.06 -5.46 -6.99
N PRO A 46 2.08 -6.23 -8.11
CA PRO A 46 1.11 -6.06 -9.18
C PRO A 46 -0.30 -6.50 -8.80
N THR A 47 -0.45 -7.39 -7.81
CA THR A 47 -1.75 -7.88 -7.32
C THR A 47 -2.39 -6.97 -6.27
N VAL A 48 -1.69 -5.92 -5.82
CA VAL A 48 -2.21 -4.99 -4.82
C VAL A 48 -3.37 -4.20 -5.43
N GLY A 49 -4.51 -4.16 -4.74
CA GLY A 49 -5.68 -3.39 -5.16
C GLY A 49 -5.46 -1.87 -5.03
N VAL A 50 -5.90 -1.12 -6.04
CA VAL A 50 -5.65 0.32 -6.16
C VAL A 50 -6.27 1.12 -5.01
N SER A 51 -7.51 0.81 -4.61
CA SER A 51 -8.21 1.66 -3.63
C SER A 51 -7.60 1.60 -2.24
N GLY A 52 -7.20 0.42 -1.77
CA GLY A 52 -6.49 0.28 -0.51
C GLY A 52 -5.15 0.99 -0.57
N HIS A 53 -4.37 0.73 -1.63
CA HIS A 53 -3.05 1.34 -1.82
C HIS A 53 -3.11 2.88 -1.84
N PHE A 54 -3.99 3.46 -2.65
CA PHE A 54 -4.12 4.90 -2.83
C PHE A 54 -4.65 5.59 -1.58
N SER A 55 -5.66 5.00 -0.92
CA SER A 55 -6.25 5.61 0.28
C SER A 55 -5.31 5.62 1.49
N GLY A 56 -4.33 4.72 1.54
CA GLY A 56 -3.25 4.73 2.54
C GLY A 56 -1.98 5.48 2.10
N GLY A 57 -2.01 6.20 0.98
CA GLY A 57 -0.86 6.96 0.46
C GLY A 57 -0.29 6.36 -0.82
N GLY A 58 0.30 5.17 -0.73
CA GLY A 58 0.84 4.44 -1.88
C GLY A 58 2.30 4.78 -2.19
N ILE A 59 3.21 4.19 -1.41
CA ILE A 59 4.66 4.30 -1.63
C ILE A 59 5.07 3.43 -2.83
N GLY A 60 5.95 3.98 -3.66
CA GLY A 60 6.45 3.32 -4.87
C GLY A 60 7.83 3.82 -5.29
N VAL A 61 8.42 3.14 -6.28
CA VAL A 61 9.78 3.43 -6.79
C VAL A 61 9.92 4.80 -7.45
N LEU A 62 8.81 5.37 -7.90
CA LEU A 62 8.76 6.72 -8.46
C LEU A 62 8.57 7.82 -7.38
N GLY A 63 8.43 7.42 -6.11
CA GLY A 63 8.04 8.31 -5.02
C GLY A 63 9.01 9.47 -4.78
N ARG A 64 10.31 9.25 -4.97
CA ARG A 64 11.32 10.32 -4.81
C ARG A 64 11.19 11.45 -5.84
N LYS A 65 10.56 11.19 -6.99
CA LYS A 65 10.40 12.17 -8.07
C LYS A 65 9.00 12.75 -8.13
N TYR A 66 7.98 11.93 -7.90
CA TYR A 66 6.57 12.29 -8.12
C TYR A 66 5.70 12.21 -6.86
N GLY A 67 6.26 11.89 -5.70
CA GLY A 67 5.48 11.69 -4.48
C GLY A 67 4.72 10.36 -4.46
N LEU A 68 3.82 10.22 -3.51
CA LEU A 68 2.99 9.02 -3.33
C LEU A 68 1.91 8.91 -4.42
N SER A 69 1.24 7.76 -4.51
CA SER A 69 0.05 7.64 -5.36
C SER A 69 -0.99 8.71 -5.01
N ALA A 70 -1.27 8.90 -3.72
CA ALA A 70 -2.22 9.87 -3.18
C ALA A 70 -1.90 11.33 -3.54
N ASP A 71 -0.65 11.65 -3.86
CA ASP A 71 -0.24 13.00 -4.30
C ASP A 71 -0.65 13.27 -5.76
N ASN A 72 -0.99 12.22 -6.51
CA ASN A 72 -1.27 12.26 -7.95
C ASN A 72 -2.75 11.96 -8.26
N MET A 73 -3.66 12.34 -7.35
CA MET A 73 -5.11 12.17 -7.51
C MET A 73 -5.76 13.46 -7.99
N LEU A 74 -6.57 13.36 -9.04
CA LEU A 74 -7.34 14.47 -9.61
C LEU A 74 -8.77 14.51 -9.08
N ASP A 75 -9.39 13.32 -8.96
CA ASP A 75 -10.80 13.13 -8.57
C ASP A 75 -11.01 11.71 -8.02
N VAL A 76 -12.20 11.44 -7.49
CA VAL A 76 -12.58 10.16 -6.88
C VAL A 76 -14.09 9.95 -7.00
N GLY A 77 -14.53 8.70 -7.13
CA GLY A 77 -15.93 8.32 -6.95
C GLY A 77 -16.14 7.72 -5.57
N LEU A 78 -16.89 8.39 -4.70
CA LEU A 78 -17.19 7.96 -3.32
C LEU A 78 -18.66 7.62 -3.15
N ILE A 79 -18.94 6.60 -2.34
CA ILE A 79 -20.26 6.33 -1.74
C ILE A 79 -20.16 6.55 -0.23
N ASP A 80 -20.98 7.45 0.30
CA ASP A 80 -21.00 7.79 1.74
C ASP A 80 -21.94 6.89 2.57
N ALA A 81 -22.13 7.23 3.84
CA ALA A 81 -22.91 6.45 4.80
C ALA A 81 -24.41 6.41 4.47
N GLU A 82 -24.90 7.43 3.78
CA GLU A 82 -26.28 7.52 3.29
C GLU A 82 -26.46 6.90 1.90
N GLY A 83 -25.39 6.39 1.28
CA GLY A 83 -25.41 5.79 -0.05
C GLY A 83 -25.40 6.80 -1.20
N ARG A 84 -25.09 8.07 -0.93
CA ARG A 84 -24.94 9.11 -1.96
C ARG A 84 -23.64 8.91 -2.72
N VAL A 85 -23.72 9.08 -4.04
CA VAL A 85 -22.56 9.03 -4.93
C VAL A 85 -22.05 10.45 -5.17
N MET A 86 -20.77 10.70 -4.94
CA MET A 86 -20.18 12.03 -5.07
C MET A 86 -18.77 11.99 -5.65
N GLY A 87 -18.46 13.00 -6.47
CA GLY A 87 -17.12 13.34 -6.92
C GLY A 87 -16.45 14.34 -5.99
N ARG A 88 -15.22 14.74 -6.32
CA ARG A 88 -14.45 15.74 -5.55
C ARG A 88 -15.22 17.05 -5.37
N ALA A 89 -15.86 17.54 -6.43
CA ALA A 89 -16.56 18.81 -6.41
C ALA A 89 -17.72 18.82 -5.41
N GLU A 90 -18.46 17.72 -5.31
CA GLU A 90 -19.59 17.59 -4.40
C GLU A 90 -19.16 17.29 -2.95
N MET A 91 -18.12 16.49 -2.74
CA MET A 91 -17.65 16.16 -1.38
C MET A 91 -16.83 17.27 -0.72
N GLY A 92 -16.24 18.16 -1.52
CA GLY A 92 -15.35 19.22 -1.02
C GLY A 92 -13.94 18.75 -0.66
N GLU A 93 -13.05 19.71 -0.44
CA GLU A 93 -11.62 19.46 -0.35
C GLU A 93 -11.18 18.72 0.92
N GLU A 94 -11.90 18.84 2.03
CA GLU A 94 -11.52 18.17 3.28
C GLU A 94 -11.77 16.66 3.24
N ILE A 95 -12.89 16.22 2.66
CA ILE A 95 -13.16 14.79 2.45
C ILE A 95 -12.19 14.25 1.41
N PHE A 96 -11.99 14.99 0.31
CA PHE A 96 -11.01 14.60 -0.72
C PHE A 96 -9.58 14.52 -0.17
N TRP A 97 -9.21 15.38 0.78
CA TRP A 97 -7.93 15.31 1.49
C TRP A 97 -7.84 14.04 2.36
N ALA A 98 -8.87 13.74 3.16
CA ALA A 98 -8.85 12.60 4.06
C ALA A 98 -8.76 11.25 3.32
N LEU A 99 -9.42 11.14 2.16
CA LEU A 99 -9.35 9.95 1.30
C LEU A 99 -7.95 9.68 0.74
N ARG A 100 -7.04 10.67 0.72
CA ARG A 100 -5.70 10.60 0.12
C ARG A 100 -4.61 10.39 1.16
N GLY A 101 -4.75 9.34 1.97
CA GLY A 101 -3.75 8.96 2.98
C GLY A 101 -4.32 8.63 4.35
N GLY A 102 -5.60 8.93 4.61
CA GLY A 102 -6.27 8.64 5.89
C GLY A 102 -6.63 7.16 6.11
N GLY A 103 -6.28 6.29 5.17
CA GLY A 103 -6.57 4.85 5.23
C GLY A 103 -7.98 4.50 4.76
N GLY A 104 -8.07 3.48 3.90
CA GLY A 104 -9.34 2.98 3.40
C GLY A 104 -10.23 2.40 4.50
N GLY A 105 -11.55 2.43 4.28
CA GLY A 105 -12.53 1.89 5.23
C GLY A 105 -12.98 2.85 6.33
N ASN A 106 -12.52 4.11 6.30
CA ASN A 106 -12.90 5.13 7.30
C ASN A 106 -13.98 6.11 6.83
N PHE A 107 -14.01 6.47 5.55
CA PHE A 107 -14.78 7.64 5.08
C PHE A 107 -15.85 7.32 4.03
N GLY A 108 -16.03 6.04 3.71
CA GLY A 108 -16.93 5.58 2.66
C GLY A 108 -16.33 4.50 1.77
N VAL A 109 -17.07 4.15 0.71
CA VAL A 109 -16.63 3.20 -0.31
C VAL A 109 -16.16 3.97 -1.54
N VAL A 110 -14.85 3.95 -1.79
CA VAL A 110 -14.30 4.47 -3.03
C VAL A 110 -14.42 3.42 -4.14
N TYR A 111 -15.17 3.73 -5.19
CA TYR A 111 -15.40 2.83 -6.32
C TYR A 111 -14.62 3.21 -7.58
N GLY A 112 -13.93 4.35 -7.59
CA GLY A 112 -13.02 4.73 -8.67
C GLY A 112 -12.17 5.94 -8.35
N TRP A 113 -11.03 6.05 -9.02
CA TRP A 113 -10.07 7.15 -8.88
C TRP A 113 -9.77 7.75 -10.24
N LYS A 114 -9.70 9.08 -10.31
CA LYS A 114 -9.07 9.76 -11.44
C LYS A 114 -7.65 10.12 -11.06
N VAL A 115 -6.69 9.54 -11.74
CA VAL A 115 -5.26 9.70 -11.46
C VAL A 115 -4.59 10.57 -12.52
N GLN A 116 -3.60 11.36 -12.09
CA GLN A 116 -2.67 12.06 -12.98
C GLN A 116 -1.55 11.10 -13.40
N LEU A 117 -1.36 10.91 -14.71
CA LEU A 117 -0.24 10.16 -15.24
C LEU A 117 1.01 11.03 -15.21
N VAL A 118 2.17 10.40 -14.98
CA VAL A 118 3.46 11.07 -14.91
C VAL A 118 4.34 10.67 -16.08
N HIS A 119 5.09 11.64 -16.62
CA HIS A 119 6.01 11.36 -17.70
C HIS A 119 7.19 10.52 -17.20
N VAL A 120 7.50 9.41 -17.86
CA VAL A 120 8.69 8.58 -17.60
C VAL A 120 9.62 8.67 -18.80
N PRO A 121 10.95 8.80 -18.60
CA PRO A 121 11.88 8.85 -19.72
C PRO A 121 11.69 7.65 -20.64
N LYS A 122 11.51 7.91 -21.94
CA LYS A 122 11.60 6.86 -22.94
C LYS A 122 13.02 6.30 -22.87
N GLY A 123 13.17 5.07 -22.38
CA GLY A 123 14.47 4.42 -22.31
C GLY A 123 15.16 4.52 -23.67
N THR A 124 16.31 5.18 -23.73
CA THR A 124 17.16 5.20 -24.94
C THR A 124 17.87 3.87 -25.16
N SER A 125 17.82 2.97 -24.17
CA SER A 125 18.08 1.55 -24.33
C SER A 125 16.76 0.78 -24.52
N LYS A 126 16.70 -0.07 -25.55
CA LYS A 126 15.62 -1.05 -25.77
C LYS A 126 15.64 -2.18 -24.72
N GLN A 127 15.76 -1.85 -23.45
CA GLN A 127 15.78 -2.84 -22.37
C GLN A 127 14.96 -2.27 -21.20
N VAL A 128 13.65 -2.36 -21.36
CA VAL A 128 12.76 -2.49 -20.21
C VAL A 128 12.99 -3.91 -19.72
N TYR A 129 13.67 -4.05 -18.58
CA TYR A 129 13.74 -5.33 -17.90
C TYR A 129 12.51 -5.45 -17.01
N VAL A 130 11.62 -6.38 -17.34
CA VAL A 130 10.67 -6.92 -16.37
C VAL A 130 11.38 -8.06 -15.68
N THR A 131 11.80 -7.85 -14.43
CA THR A 131 12.48 -8.88 -13.66
C THR A 131 11.44 -9.76 -12.98
N PHE A 132 11.30 -11.00 -13.45
CA PHE A 132 10.55 -12.05 -12.76
C PHE A 132 11.50 -12.77 -11.82
N LYS A 133 11.40 -12.49 -10.51
CA LYS A 133 12.12 -13.27 -9.50
C LYS A 133 11.22 -14.40 -9.01
N GLY A 134 11.65 -15.65 -9.20
CA GLY A 134 10.93 -16.84 -8.75
C GLY A 134 11.81 -17.70 -7.87
N LEU A 135 11.21 -18.35 -6.86
CA LEU A 135 11.85 -19.37 -6.03
C LEU A 135 11.22 -20.72 -6.36
N TYR A 136 12.05 -21.72 -6.69
CA TYR A 136 11.61 -23.09 -6.93
C TYR A 136 12.28 -24.03 -5.93
N LEU A 137 11.48 -24.77 -5.17
CA LEU A 137 11.97 -25.71 -4.15
C LEU A 137 12.22 -27.08 -4.79
N GLY A 138 13.38 -27.22 -5.41
CA GLY A 138 13.80 -28.45 -6.07
C GLY A 138 15.08 -28.24 -6.86
N SER A 139 15.45 -29.22 -7.67
CA SER A 139 16.64 -29.08 -8.51
C SER A 139 16.43 -28.05 -9.62
N ARG A 140 17.52 -27.42 -10.06
CA ARG A 140 17.50 -26.53 -11.23
C ARG A 140 16.89 -27.20 -12.47
N LEU A 141 17.15 -28.49 -12.67
CA LEU A 141 16.62 -29.25 -13.81
C LEU A 141 15.08 -29.34 -13.79
N GLU A 142 14.49 -29.57 -12.62
CA GLU A 142 13.04 -29.63 -12.46
C GLU A 142 12.40 -28.24 -12.60
N ALA A 143 13.05 -27.20 -12.06
CA ALA A 143 12.60 -25.82 -12.22
C ALA A 143 12.51 -25.44 -13.71
N MET A 144 13.59 -25.69 -14.45
CA MET A 144 13.68 -25.43 -15.89
C MET A 144 12.62 -26.20 -16.67
N SER A 145 12.43 -27.49 -16.36
CA SER A 145 11.41 -28.30 -17.04
C SER A 145 9.99 -27.75 -16.83
N ASN A 146 9.65 -27.32 -15.61
CA ASN A 146 8.32 -26.79 -15.29
C ASN A 146 8.07 -25.41 -15.91
N VAL A 147 9.05 -24.52 -15.86
CA VAL A 147 8.95 -23.17 -16.47
C VAL A 147 8.80 -23.29 -17.98
N ASN A 148 9.64 -24.09 -18.63
CA ASN A 148 9.57 -24.28 -20.09
C ASN A 148 8.26 -24.94 -20.55
N GLN A 149 7.60 -25.71 -19.68
CA GLN A 149 6.31 -26.34 -20.00
C GLN A 149 5.12 -25.37 -19.83
N ARG A 150 5.19 -24.41 -18.90
CA ARG A 150 4.04 -23.57 -18.50
C ARG A 150 4.15 -22.09 -18.86
N TYR A 151 5.36 -21.56 -18.97
CA TYR A 151 5.66 -20.13 -19.12
C TYR A 151 6.79 -19.93 -20.15
N LEU A 152 6.65 -20.54 -21.33
CA LEU A 152 7.67 -20.50 -22.38
C LEU A 152 7.97 -19.07 -22.85
N GLU A 153 6.99 -18.16 -22.74
CA GLU A 153 7.09 -16.74 -23.07
C GLU A 153 8.10 -15.95 -22.21
N LEU A 154 8.56 -16.51 -21.09
CA LEU A 154 9.56 -15.86 -20.23
C LEU A 154 11.00 -16.03 -20.75
N GLU A 155 11.25 -16.99 -21.64
CA GLU A 155 12.54 -17.23 -22.31
C GLU A 155 13.77 -17.22 -21.35
N ILE A 156 13.60 -17.73 -20.14
CA ILE A 156 14.64 -17.70 -19.09
C ILE A 156 15.82 -18.58 -19.50
N SER A 157 17.03 -18.01 -19.55
CA SER A 157 18.24 -18.74 -19.89
C SER A 157 18.68 -19.67 -18.75
N GLU A 158 19.40 -20.75 -19.06
CA GLU A 158 19.83 -21.69 -18.01
C GLU A 158 20.71 -21.01 -16.94
N GLU A 159 21.51 -20.03 -17.35
CA GLU A 159 22.46 -19.28 -16.51
C GLU A 159 21.78 -18.41 -15.45
N GLU A 160 20.50 -18.09 -15.65
CA GLU A 160 19.69 -17.30 -14.71
C GLU A 160 19.10 -18.15 -13.58
N TYR A 161 19.18 -19.48 -13.67
CA TYR A 161 18.80 -20.39 -12.59
C TYR A 161 19.98 -20.55 -11.62
N LEU A 162 19.84 -19.90 -10.46
CA LEU A 162 20.82 -19.95 -9.39
C LEU A 162 20.40 -21.00 -8.35
N GLU A 163 21.16 -22.10 -8.25
CA GLU A 163 21.03 -23.02 -7.11
C GLU A 163 21.75 -22.45 -5.92
N MET A 164 21.08 -22.46 -4.78
CA MET A 164 21.62 -21.98 -3.52
C MET A 164 20.88 -22.67 -2.37
N SER A 165 21.47 -22.61 -1.18
CA SER A 165 20.74 -22.99 0.01
C SER A 165 19.57 -22.04 0.23
N TRP A 166 18.54 -22.53 0.92
CA TRP A 166 17.35 -21.72 1.21
C TRP A 166 17.69 -20.37 1.88
N ILE A 167 18.65 -20.34 2.82
CA ILE A 167 19.04 -19.10 3.50
C ILE A 167 19.74 -18.10 2.58
N GLU A 168 20.49 -18.58 1.59
CA GLU A 168 21.08 -17.74 0.55
C GLU A 168 20.01 -17.15 -0.37
N SER A 169 18.91 -17.89 -0.62
CA SER A 169 17.78 -17.37 -1.41
C SER A 169 17.09 -16.20 -0.73
N VAL A 170 16.91 -16.27 0.59
CA VAL A 170 16.35 -15.16 1.37
C VAL A 170 17.21 -13.90 1.22
N LEU A 171 18.54 -14.05 1.32
CA LEU A 171 19.48 -12.95 1.10
C LEU A 171 19.39 -12.40 -0.33
N TYR A 172 19.27 -13.28 -1.33
CA TYR A 172 19.11 -12.88 -2.73
C TYR A 172 17.84 -12.06 -2.98
N PHE A 173 16.71 -12.46 -2.39
CA PHE A 173 15.44 -11.73 -2.52
C PHE A 173 15.43 -10.39 -1.77
N SER A 174 16.18 -10.28 -0.67
CA SER A 174 16.32 -9.04 0.11
C SER A 174 17.11 -7.92 -0.60
N GLY A 175 17.87 -8.24 -1.66
CA GLY A 175 18.69 -7.27 -2.39
C GLY A 175 20.01 -6.88 -1.71
N LEU A 176 20.43 -7.60 -0.66
CA LEU A 176 21.69 -7.37 0.03
C LEU A 176 22.90 -7.90 -0.77
N PRO A 177 24.07 -7.25 -0.70
CA PRO A 177 25.30 -7.76 -1.31
C PRO A 177 25.70 -9.13 -0.77
N LYS A 178 26.17 -10.02 -1.65
CA LYS A 178 26.63 -11.37 -1.29
C LYS A 178 27.74 -11.30 -0.22
N GLY A 179 27.55 -12.01 0.91
CA GLY A 179 28.53 -12.11 2.00
C GLY A 179 28.16 -11.42 3.31
N LYS A 180 26.96 -10.84 3.40
CA LYS A 180 26.44 -10.23 4.64
C LYS A 180 25.46 -11.16 5.35
N GLY A 181 25.66 -11.39 6.64
CA GLY A 181 24.93 -12.39 7.42
C GLY A 181 23.48 -12.01 7.73
N ALA A 182 22.68 -13.00 8.14
CA ALA A 182 21.25 -12.92 8.44
C ALA A 182 20.82 -11.84 9.47
N LEU A 183 21.77 -11.26 10.22
CA LEU A 183 21.55 -10.15 11.13
C LEU A 183 21.24 -8.81 10.44
N GLU A 184 21.53 -8.66 9.14
CA GLU A 184 21.26 -7.44 8.37
C GLU A 184 19.93 -7.49 7.58
N MET A 185 19.01 -8.43 7.86
CA MET A 185 17.65 -8.52 7.26
C MET A 185 16.71 -7.40 7.73
N VAL A 186 17.15 -6.17 7.54
CA VAL A 186 16.48 -4.91 7.87
C VAL A 186 16.33 -4.21 6.52
N ALA A 187 15.20 -4.41 5.85
CA ALA A 187 14.97 -3.79 4.54
C ALA A 187 14.83 -2.27 4.73
N ILE A 188 15.89 -1.54 4.38
CA ILE A 188 15.87 -0.08 4.34
C ILE A 188 15.24 0.29 2.99
N GLU A 189 13.93 0.49 2.96
CA GLU A 189 13.37 1.32 1.90
C GLU A 189 13.87 2.75 2.13
N PRO A 190 14.09 3.56 1.08
CA PRO A 190 14.61 4.92 1.21
C PRO A 190 13.73 5.88 2.06
N MET A 191 12.65 5.39 2.68
CA MET A 191 11.77 6.11 3.60
C MET A 191 11.46 5.37 4.92
N GLY A 192 12.06 4.21 5.20
CA GLY A 192 11.79 3.50 6.46
C GLY A 192 12.30 2.05 6.47
N LEU A 193 12.37 1.49 7.68
CA LEU A 193 12.65 0.07 7.87
C LEU A 193 11.34 -0.74 7.74
N LEU A 194 11.28 -1.64 6.76
CA LEU A 194 10.22 -2.63 6.64
C LEU A 194 10.71 -4.00 7.13
N LEU A 195 9.98 -4.60 8.07
CA LEU A 195 10.23 -5.97 8.54
C LEU A 195 9.19 -6.88 7.88
N LEU A 196 9.64 -7.75 6.96
CA LEU A 196 8.80 -8.75 6.32
C LEU A 196 9.28 -10.14 6.71
N ASP A 197 8.34 -11.06 6.84
CA ASP A 197 8.63 -12.48 6.99
C ASP A 197 8.79 -13.15 5.60
N PRO A 198 9.94 -13.74 5.29
CA PRO A 198 10.12 -14.55 4.10
C PRO A 198 9.72 -16.04 4.29
N TYR A 199 9.27 -16.47 5.48
CA TYR A 199 9.10 -17.88 5.85
C TYR A 199 7.63 -18.34 5.88
N GLY A 200 7.15 -18.80 4.72
CA GLY A 200 5.86 -19.48 4.58
C GLY A 200 5.91 -20.98 4.94
N GLU A 201 6.17 -21.32 6.20
CA GLU A 201 5.75 -22.62 6.75
C GLU A 201 4.87 -22.39 7.98
N GLU A 202 3.63 -22.88 7.92
CA GLU A 202 2.53 -22.61 8.88
C GLU A 202 2.83 -23.03 10.33
N ASP A 203 3.90 -23.79 10.58
CA ASP A 203 4.11 -24.51 11.86
C ASP A 203 4.76 -23.69 12.99
N ASP A 204 5.06 -22.39 12.82
CA ASP A 204 5.57 -21.58 13.95
C ASP A 204 5.27 -20.07 13.88
N GLU A 205 4.02 -19.70 13.56
CA GLU A 205 3.52 -18.31 13.54
C GLU A 205 3.91 -17.52 14.81
N ASN A 206 3.81 -18.16 15.98
CA ASN A 206 4.15 -17.55 17.26
C ASN A 206 5.65 -17.20 17.39
N ARG A 207 6.55 -18.06 16.90
CA ARG A 207 7.99 -17.77 16.90
C ARG A 207 8.31 -16.62 15.95
N ILE A 208 7.67 -16.57 14.79
CA ILE A 208 7.89 -15.53 13.78
C ILE A 208 7.43 -14.17 14.31
N LEU A 209 6.20 -14.08 14.82
CA LEU A 209 5.69 -12.86 15.45
C LEU A 209 6.57 -12.43 16.62
N SER A 210 7.04 -13.38 17.45
CA SER A 210 7.98 -13.08 18.54
C SER A 210 9.30 -12.51 18.02
N TRP A 211 9.83 -13.03 16.91
CA TRP A 211 11.07 -12.54 16.31
C TRP A 211 10.92 -11.12 15.75
N ILE A 212 9.85 -10.86 14.98
CA ILE A 212 9.57 -9.52 14.43
C ILE A 212 9.45 -8.50 15.56
N ARG A 213 8.70 -8.82 16.62
CA ARG A 213 8.55 -7.96 17.81
C ARG A 213 9.89 -7.67 18.48
N LYS A 214 10.75 -8.68 18.66
CA LYS A 214 12.11 -8.49 19.24
C LYS A 214 12.97 -7.55 18.40
N VAL A 215 12.94 -7.67 17.08
CA VAL A 215 13.68 -6.77 16.18
C VAL A 215 13.08 -5.37 16.23
N TYR A 216 11.75 -5.25 16.22
CA TYR A 216 11.05 -3.98 16.34
C TYR A 216 11.42 -3.26 17.66
N ASP A 217 11.43 -3.97 18.78
CA ASP A 217 11.83 -3.44 20.09
C ASP A 217 13.30 -3.02 20.12
N TYR A 218 14.19 -3.86 19.57
CA TYR A 218 15.61 -3.57 19.45
C TYR A 218 15.88 -2.29 18.65
N MET A 219 15.10 -2.03 17.60
CA MET A 219 15.26 -0.86 16.74
C MET A 219 14.77 0.46 17.35
N THR A 220 14.03 0.41 18.48
CA THR A 220 13.42 1.58 19.13
C THR A 220 14.33 2.82 19.26
N PRO A 221 15.58 2.73 19.74
CA PRO A 221 16.42 3.91 19.94
C PRO A 221 17.01 4.49 18.64
N PHE A 222 16.84 3.80 17.49
CA PHE A 222 17.44 4.18 16.22
C PHE A 222 16.44 4.73 15.19
N VAL A 223 15.14 4.67 15.50
CA VAL A 223 14.07 5.08 14.59
C VAL A 223 13.36 6.35 15.10
N ALA A 224 12.40 6.85 14.33
CA ALA A 224 11.57 7.97 14.74
C ALA A 224 10.96 7.74 16.13
N SER A 225 10.87 8.82 16.92
CA SER A 225 10.29 8.81 18.25
C SER A 225 9.46 10.08 18.48
N ASN A 226 8.49 9.99 19.38
CA ASN A 226 7.57 11.08 19.76
C ASN A 226 6.76 11.69 18.58
N PRO A 227 5.92 10.90 17.89
CA PRO A 227 5.66 9.47 18.09
C PRO A 227 6.59 8.59 17.23
N ARG A 228 6.67 7.29 17.58
CA ARG A 228 7.29 6.29 16.69
C ARG A 228 6.36 6.07 15.50
N ALA A 229 6.68 6.73 14.39
CA ALA A 229 5.87 6.76 13.19
C ALA A 229 5.70 5.36 12.57
N ALA A 230 4.53 5.13 11.98
CA ALA A 230 4.15 3.91 11.27
C ALA A 230 3.42 4.29 9.96
N TYR A 231 3.29 3.34 9.04
CA TYR A 231 2.66 3.58 7.74
C TYR A 231 1.35 2.80 7.63
N VAL A 232 0.23 3.48 7.36
CA VAL A 232 -1.13 2.91 7.47
C VAL A 232 -1.40 1.77 6.49
N ASN A 233 -0.70 1.70 5.36
CA ASN A 233 -0.81 0.57 4.43
C ASN A 233 -0.10 -0.71 4.94
N TYR A 234 0.69 -0.61 6.01
CA TYR A 234 1.23 -1.73 6.77
C TYR A 234 0.57 -1.73 8.16
N ILE A 235 -0.66 -2.24 8.18
CA ILE A 235 -1.50 -2.34 9.38
C ILE A 235 -0.78 -3.20 10.42
N ASP A 236 -0.61 -2.65 11.63
CA ASP A 236 0.06 -3.28 12.75
C ASP A 236 -0.85 -3.22 13.97
N LEU A 237 -1.51 -4.35 14.26
CA LEU A 237 -2.46 -4.45 15.36
C LEU A 237 -1.77 -4.41 16.74
N ASP A 238 -0.44 -4.60 16.81
CA ASP A 238 0.32 -4.46 18.06
C ASP A 238 0.39 -2.99 18.51
N LEU A 239 0.10 -2.02 17.63
CA LEU A 239 0.00 -0.61 17.99
C LEU A 239 -1.26 -0.28 18.81
N GLY A 240 -2.24 -1.18 18.83
CA GLY A 240 -3.51 -1.04 19.55
C GLY A 240 -4.72 -1.32 18.67
N THR A 241 -5.84 -1.66 19.29
CA THR A 241 -7.13 -1.92 18.61
C THR A 241 -8.30 -1.31 19.40
N ILE A 242 -9.44 -1.11 18.74
CA ILE A 242 -10.70 -0.66 19.33
C ILE A 242 -11.76 -1.75 19.21
N ASP A 243 -12.59 -1.87 20.25
CA ASP A 243 -13.87 -2.56 20.17
C ASP A 243 -15.01 -1.53 20.15
N PHE A 244 -15.53 -1.23 18.96
CA PHE A 244 -16.62 -0.26 18.80
C PHE A 244 -17.96 -0.72 19.39
N THR A 245 -18.06 -1.96 19.88
CA THR A 245 -19.25 -2.46 20.57
C THR A 245 -19.28 -2.11 22.06
N ASP A 246 -18.13 -1.79 22.64
CA ASP A 246 -18.01 -1.33 24.03
C ASP A 246 -18.37 0.16 24.12
N LYS A 247 -19.48 0.47 24.79
CA LYS A 247 -19.98 1.84 24.94
C LYS A 247 -19.29 2.63 26.05
N ASP A 248 -18.60 1.95 26.94
CA ASP A 248 -17.87 2.59 28.05
C ASP A 248 -16.42 2.92 27.63
N GLU A 249 -15.99 2.46 26.44
CA GLU A 249 -14.66 2.69 25.89
C GLU A 249 -14.48 4.13 25.38
N ASP A 250 -13.45 4.82 25.89
CA ASP A 250 -12.99 6.11 25.35
C ASP A 250 -12.25 5.89 24.02
N THR A 251 -13.02 5.75 22.95
CA THR A 251 -12.54 5.40 21.62
C THR A 251 -11.57 6.44 21.03
N ASP A 252 -11.71 7.74 21.32
CA ASP A 252 -10.75 8.76 20.84
C ASP A 252 -9.41 8.66 21.56
N LYS A 253 -9.44 8.50 22.89
CA LYS A 253 -8.20 8.35 23.67
C LYS A 253 -7.45 7.08 23.30
N LYS A 254 -8.18 5.98 23.04
CA LYS A 254 -7.60 4.77 22.47
C LYS A 254 -7.07 5.14 21.07
N ALA A 255 -7.97 5.44 20.12
CA ALA A 255 -7.77 6.24 18.89
C ALA A 255 -6.34 6.69 18.60
N ARG A 256 -6.04 7.71 19.38
CA ARG A 256 -4.87 8.56 19.30
C ARG A 256 -3.55 7.81 19.40
N VAL A 257 -3.48 6.69 20.12
CA VAL A 257 -2.22 5.95 20.37
C VAL A 257 -1.58 5.44 19.08
N TRP A 258 -2.36 4.90 18.14
CA TRP A 258 -1.89 4.49 16.81
C TRP A 258 -2.23 5.55 15.76
N GLY A 259 -3.30 6.31 15.95
CA GLY A 259 -3.67 7.43 15.08
C GLY A 259 -2.53 8.43 14.90
N GLU A 260 -1.87 8.85 15.99
CA GLU A 260 -0.72 9.76 15.92
C GLU A 260 0.53 9.07 15.37
N LYS A 261 0.66 7.74 15.46
CA LYS A 261 1.77 7.01 14.82
C LYS A 261 1.60 6.97 13.30
N TYR A 262 0.39 6.74 12.82
CA TYR A 262 0.09 6.66 11.39
C TYR A 262 0.02 8.04 10.72
N PHE A 263 -0.59 9.02 11.40
CA PHE A 263 -0.96 10.28 10.77
C PHE A 263 -0.24 11.49 11.36
N LEU A 264 0.55 11.31 12.42
CA LEU A 264 1.24 12.39 13.12
C LEU A 264 0.25 13.50 13.51
N GLY A 265 0.64 14.76 13.30
CA GLY A 265 -0.22 15.93 13.57
C GLY A 265 -1.47 16.04 12.69
N ASN A 266 -1.71 15.12 11.74
CA ASN A 266 -2.93 15.12 10.92
C ASN A 266 -4.10 14.36 11.56
N TYR A 267 -3.87 13.62 12.66
CA TYR A 267 -4.89 12.78 13.29
C TYR A 267 -6.16 13.56 13.65
N ASP A 268 -6.02 14.71 14.32
CA ASP A 268 -7.18 15.51 14.75
C ASP A 268 -8.02 16.02 13.57
N ARG A 269 -7.36 16.37 12.46
CA ARG A 269 -8.06 16.79 11.24
C ARG A 269 -8.82 15.62 10.61
N LEU A 270 -8.26 14.42 10.63
CA LEU A 270 -8.95 13.22 10.15
C LEU A 270 -10.18 12.89 11.01
N VAL A 271 -10.07 13.00 12.34
CA VAL A 271 -11.22 12.82 13.26
C VAL A 271 -12.31 13.85 12.98
N LYS A 272 -11.95 15.12 12.71
CA LYS A 272 -12.92 16.15 12.30
C LYS A 272 -13.65 15.75 11.02
N VAL A 273 -12.93 15.36 9.97
CA VAL A 273 -13.53 14.93 8.70
C VAL A 273 -14.42 13.70 8.89
N LYS A 274 -13.95 12.70 9.65
CA LYS A 274 -14.70 11.50 9.98
C LYS A 274 -16.04 11.83 10.66
N THR A 275 -16.02 12.76 11.61
CA THR A 275 -17.21 13.21 12.34
C THR A 275 -18.23 13.88 11.41
N ILE A 276 -17.77 14.56 10.36
CA ILE A 276 -18.63 15.26 9.40
C ILE A 276 -19.27 14.29 8.40
N ILE A 277 -18.47 13.43 7.77
CA ILE A 277 -18.96 12.55 6.69
C ILE A 277 -19.64 11.27 7.19
N ASP A 278 -19.33 10.84 8.42
CA ASP A 278 -19.84 9.59 8.97
C ASP A 278 -20.04 9.69 10.49
N GLN A 279 -20.97 10.55 10.92
CA GLN A 279 -21.25 10.79 12.34
C GLN A 279 -21.69 9.52 13.10
N GLN A 280 -22.37 8.59 12.43
CA GLN A 280 -22.82 7.33 13.01
C GLN A 280 -21.72 6.26 13.03
N ASN A 281 -20.54 6.58 12.49
CA ASN A 281 -19.39 5.68 12.40
C ASN A 281 -19.74 4.36 11.69
N VAL A 282 -20.52 4.43 10.61
CA VAL A 282 -20.93 3.30 9.77
C VAL A 282 -19.71 2.56 9.22
N PHE A 283 -18.72 3.31 8.72
CA PHE A 283 -17.48 2.75 8.20
C PHE A 283 -16.44 2.68 9.32
N ASN A 284 -16.34 1.53 9.96
CA ASN A 284 -15.37 1.31 11.03
C ASN A 284 -14.71 -0.07 10.90
N HIS A 285 -13.56 -0.20 11.55
CA HIS A 285 -12.80 -1.44 11.71
C HIS A 285 -11.90 -1.31 12.95
N ILE A 286 -11.26 -2.38 13.41
CA ILE A 286 -10.51 -2.43 14.70
C ILE A 286 -9.37 -1.41 14.89
N GLN A 287 -8.98 -0.66 13.85
CA GLN A 287 -8.03 0.46 13.92
C GLN A 287 -8.53 1.72 13.20
N GLY A 288 -9.83 1.79 12.93
CA GLY A 288 -10.46 2.89 12.23
C GLY A 288 -10.45 4.18 13.04
N ILE A 289 -10.55 5.30 12.34
CA ILE A 289 -10.64 6.63 12.91
C ILE A 289 -12.05 6.80 13.50
N PRO A 290 -12.18 7.11 14.80
CA PRO A 290 -13.48 7.25 15.43
C PRO A 290 -14.14 8.56 15.05
N SER A 291 -15.47 8.58 15.06
CA SER A 291 -16.24 9.83 15.02
C SER A 291 -16.29 10.45 16.41
N SER A 292 -16.10 11.76 16.50
CA SER A 292 -16.18 12.51 17.75
C SER A 292 -17.64 12.79 18.11
N SER A 293 -17.95 12.85 19.41
CA SER A 293 -19.24 13.32 19.91
C SER A 293 -19.40 14.84 19.84
N VAL A 294 -18.31 15.57 19.58
CA VAL A 294 -18.32 17.02 19.39
C VAL A 294 -18.93 17.35 18.03
N GLN A 295 -20.03 18.10 18.02
CA GLN A 295 -20.67 18.54 16.79
C GLN A 295 -19.94 19.75 16.21
N TYR A 296 -19.32 19.58 15.04
CA TYR A 296 -18.78 20.67 14.23
C TYR A 296 -19.87 21.22 13.31
N HIS A 297 -20.84 21.94 13.89
CA HIS A 297 -21.78 22.73 13.08
C HIS A 297 -21.02 23.97 12.57
N ASP A 298 -20.94 24.15 11.26
CA ASP A 298 -20.50 25.37 10.57
C ASP A 298 -19.00 25.62 10.34
N GLU A 299 -18.16 24.60 10.16
CA GLU A 299 -16.77 24.81 9.71
C GLU A 299 -16.36 23.90 8.55
N LEU A 300 -17.01 24.04 7.38
CA LEU A 300 -16.50 23.71 6.04
C LEU A 300 -17.13 24.59 4.96
#